data_AF-I6F7Z7-F1
#
_entry.id   AF-I6F7Z7-F1
#
_cell.length_a   1.000
_cell.length_b   1.000
_cell.length_c   1.000
_cell.angle_alpha   90.00
_cell.angle_beta   90.00
_cell.angle_gamma   90.00
#
_symmetry.space_group_name_H-M   'P 1'
#
loop_
_entity.id
_entity.type
_entity.pdbx_description
1 polymer ?
#
loop_
_entity_poly.entity_id
_entity_poly.type
_entity_poly.pdbx_seq_one_letter_code
_entity_poly.pdbx_strand_id
1 'polypeptide(L)'
;YDDEDQWQEEEEEQPINMSRGIVHPRPVMTFRAPNTFSGHPLPDVTIKSEGEFTWQAVLDMLCEENETTPEHAPMQLAKALSFLEKKDLSSRMCFEEALLLHLHRVFRPLLTLAAAQTFRWHLVAGSRQPAIQTEINESCLLYYRIEKQITPFFASNLSPLEEMENGKEMATIYQSLKDNEESLKWFDIAVLNKVAEFELSDNYMALLIEYLSYSWRKEK
;
A
#
# COMPACT_ATOMS: atom_id res chain seq x y z
N TYR A 1 49.91 -23.70 -50.09
CA TYR A 1 50.76 -23.27 -48.98
C TYR A 1 50.07 -22.07 -48.35
N ASP A 2 48.76 -22.16 -48.08
CA ASP A 2 48.04 -22.95 -47.06
C ASP A 2 47.63 -21.92 -45.99
N ASP A 3 46.47 -21.26 -46.11
CA ASP A 3 45.09 -21.76 -45.91
C ASP A 3 44.92 -22.54 -44.61
N GLU A 4 44.65 -21.80 -43.52
CA GLU A 4 43.94 -22.26 -42.32
C GLU A 4 42.87 -21.22 -42.00
N ASP A 5 41.84 -21.21 -42.85
CA ASP A 5 40.46 -20.78 -42.54
C ASP A 5 39.79 -21.87 -41.70
N GLN A 6 39.52 -21.60 -40.43
CA GLN A 6 38.79 -22.48 -39.51
C GLN A 6 38.29 -21.60 -38.33
N TRP A 7 37.02 -21.34 -38.03
CA TRP A 7 35.72 -21.86 -38.45
C TRP A 7 34.67 -20.74 -38.32
N GLN A 8 33.76 -20.64 -39.28
CA GLN A 8 32.44 -20.05 -39.09
C GLN A 8 31.57 -21.05 -38.33
N GLU A 9 30.91 -20.60 -37.27
CA GLU A 9 29.60 -21.14 -36.88
C GLU A 9 28.62 -19.98 -36.92
N GLU A 10 27.88 -19.90 -38.03
CA GLU A 10 26.56 -19.30 -38.08
C GLU A 10 25.63 -20.16 -37.21
N GLU A 11 25.39 -19.76 -35.96
CA GLU A 11 24.13 -20.16 -35.32
C GLU A 11 23.03 -19.26 -35.88
N GLU A 12 22.29 -19.80 -36.84
CA GLU A 12 20.98 -19.31 -37.24
C GLU A 12 20.13 -19.03 -36.00
N GLU A 13 19.86 -17.75 -35.73
CA GLU A 13 18.75 -17.36 -34.87
C GLU A 13 17.46 -17.89 -35.49
N GLN A 14 17.05 -19.10 -35.10
CA GLN A 14 15.66 -19.50 -35.25
C GLN A 14 14.82 -18.49 -34.49
N PRO A 15 13.78 -17.89 -35.09
CA PRO A 15 12.87 -17.05 -34.31
C PRO A 15 12.24 -17.95 -33.25
N ILE A 16 12.57 -17.70 -31.99
CA ILE A 16 11.92 -18.33 -30.85
C ILE A 16 10.43 -18.03 -31.00
N ASN A 17 9.68 -19.05 -31.40
CA ASN A 17 8.24 -19.04 -31.42
C ASN A 17 7.76 -18.92 -29.97
N MET A 18 7.70 -17.67 -29.48
CA MET A 18 7.01 -17.37 -28.24
C MET A 18 5.54 -17.65 -28.48
N SER A 19 5.14 -18.85 -28.06
CA SER A 19 3.75 -19.23 -27.87
C SER A 19 3.07 -18.08 -27.13
N ARG A 20 2.15 -17.40 -27.82
CA ARG A 20 1.28 -16.38 -27.21
C ARG A 20 0.52 -17.05 -26.08
N GLY A 21 1.05 -16.93 -24.87
CA GLY A 21 0.35 -17.31 -23.66
C GLY A 21 -1.01 -16.63 -23.66
N ILE A 22 -2.06 -17.43 -23.50
CA ILE A 22 -3.44 -16.98 -23.39
C ILE A 22 -3.49 -15.98 -22.25
N VAL A 23 -3.61 -14.69 -22.58
CA VAL A 23 -3.93 -13.65 -21.61
C VAL A 23 -5.37 -13.91 -21.19
N HIS A 24 -5.56 -14.45 -19.98
CA HIS A 24 -6.89 -14.47 -19.37
C HIS A 24 -7.28 -13.02 -19.06
N PRO A 25 -8.37 -12.49 -19.65
CA PRO A 25 -8.85 -11.17 -19.28
C PRO A 25 -9.36 -11.21 -17.83
N ARG A 26 -8.91 -10.25 -17.01
CA ARG A 26 -9.50 -9.99 -15.68
C ARG A 26 -11.00 -9.69 -15.83
N PRO A 27 -11.86 -10.17 -14.92
CA PRO A 27 -13.30 -9.96 -15.04
C PRO A 27 -13.63 -8.47 -14.87
N VAL A 28 -14.18 -7.87 -15.93
CA VAL A 28 -14.78 -6.53 -15.89
C VAL A 28 -16.14 -6.66 -15.21
N MET A 29 -16.25 -6.16 -13.97
CA MET A 29 -17.54 -5.96 -13.32
C MET A 29 -18.34 -4.93 -14.13
N THR A 30 -19.31 -5.39 -14.91
CA THR A 30 -20.28 -4.52 -15.58
C THR A 30 -21.40 -4.20 -14.59
N PHE A 31 -21.41 -2.97 -14.07
CA PHE A 31 -22.55 -2.49 -13.31
C PHE A 31 -23.72 -2.27 -14.27
N ARG A 32 -24.73 -3.14 -14.21
CA ARG A 32 -26.04 -2.85 -14.79
C ARG A 32 -26.69 -1.73 -13.98
N ALA A 33 -27.13 -0.68 -14.67
CA ALA A 33 -27.98 0.35 -14.07
C ALA A 33 -29.26 -0.28 -13.51
N PRO A 34 -29.67 0.00 -12.24
CA PRO A 34 -30.94 -0.48 -11.73
C PRO A 34 -32.09 0.22 -12.46
N ASN A 35 -33.06 -0.59 -12.90
CA ASN A 35 -34.30 -0.14 -13.49
C ASN A 35 -35.11 0.75 -12.52
N THR A 36 -35.86 1.67 -13.13
CA THR A 36 -36.81 2.61 -12.54
C THR A 36 -37.77 2.01 -11.50
N PHE A 37 -37.76 2.61 -10.30
CA PHE A 37 -38.85 2.92 -9.36
C PHE A 37 -40.08 1.98 -9.26
N SER A 38 -40.40 1.55 -8.02
CA SER A 38 -41.80 1.43 -7.57
C SER A 38 -41.92 1.73 -6.07
N GLY A 39 -42.90 2.57 -5.74
CA GLY A 39 -43.02 3.32 -4.50
C GLY A 39 -43.23 2.53 -3.21
N HIS A 40 -42.52 2.96 -2.17
CA HIS A 40 -42.97 3.04 -0.78
C HIS A 40 -42.29 4.26 -0.15
N PRO A 41 -43.00 5.11 0.64
CA PRO A 41 -42.36 6.21 1.33
C PRO A 41 -41.46 5.63 2.43
N LEU A 42 -40.14 5.75 2.26
CA LEU A 42 -39.18 5.47 3.31
C LEU A 42 -39.33 6.52 4.42
N PRO A 43 -39.10 6.16 5.69
CA PRO A 43 -39.29 7.07 6.81
C PRO A 43 -38.37 8.27 6.67
N ASP A 44 -38.88 9.45 7.06
CA ASP A 44 -38.15 10.71 7.16
C ASP A 44 -36.94 10.54 8.10
N VAL A 45 -35.83 10.10 7.52
CA VAL A 45 -34.52 10.33 8.12
C VAL A 45 -34.28 11.79 7.87
N THR A 46 -34.44 12.60 8.92
CA THR A 46 -33.92 13.97 8.95
C THR A 46 -32.44 13.92 8.63
N ILE A 47 -32.11 14.05 7.34
CA ILE A 47 -30.78 14.37 6.85
C ILE A 47 -30.52 15.75 7.46
N LYS A 48 -29.76 15.77 8.57
CA LYS A 48 -29.14 17.00 9.05
C LYS A 48 -28.48 17.61 7.82
N SER A 49 -28.91 18.81 7.45
CA SER A 49 -28.38 19.56 6.31
C SER A 49 -26.87 19.40 6.30
N GLU A 50 -26.35 18.68 5.30
CA GLU A 50 -24.91 18.57 5.04
C GLU A 50 -24.40 20.01 4.94
N GLY A 51 -23.78 20.50 6.01
CA GLY A 51 -23.07 21.76 5.96
C GLY A 51 -22.10 21.69 4.80
N GLU A 52 -21.95 22.76 4.04
CA GLU A 52 -20.98 22.78 2.95
C GLU A 52 -19.59 22.49 3.52
N PHE A 53 -19.13 21.24 3.43
CA PHE A 53 -17.78 20.90 3.85
C PHE A 53 -16.81 21.60 2.91
N THR A 54 -15.94 22.44 3.46
CA THR A 54 -14.80 22.97 2.72
C THR A 54 -13.80 21.84 2.51
N TRP A 55 -12.95 21.93 1.47
CA TRP A 55 -11.91 20.90 1.28
C TRP A 55 -10.99 20.78 2.50
N GLN A 56 -10.76 21.88 3.22
CA GLN A 56 -10.00 21.90 4.46
C GLN A 56 -10.72 21.11 5.57
N ALA A 57 -12.03 21.33 5.76
CA ALA A 57 -12.80 20.58 6.76
C ALA A 57 -12.85 19.07 6.46
N VAL A 58 -12.87 18.69 5.18
CA VAL A 58 -12.76 17.28 4.77
C VAL A 58 -11.39 16.70 5.12
N LEU A 59 -10.31 17.46 4.92
CA LEU A 59 -8.95 17.04 5.29
C LEU A 59 -8.80 16.90 6.80
N ASP A 60 -9.29 17.87 7.57
CA ASP A 60 -9.23 17.84 9.03
C ASP A 60 -9.99 16.62 9.57
N MET A 61 -11.19 16.36 9.06
CA MET A 61 -11.96 15.15 9.41
C MET A 61 -11.23 13.85 9.04
N LEU A 62 -10.61 13.78 7.86
CA LEU A 62 -9.82 12.61 7.47
C LEU A 62 -8.66 12.37 8.44
N CYS A 63 -7.94 13.43 8.83
CA CYS A 63 -6.82 13.34 9.75
C CYS A 63 -7.27 12.91 11.16
N GLU A 64 -8.37 13.46 11.67
CA GLU A 64 -8.96 13.08 12.97
C GLU A 64 -9.43 11.62 12.98
N GLU A 65 -10.15 11.19 11.95
CA GLU A 65 -10.60 9.79 11.81
C GLU A 65 -9.40 8.84 11.72
N ASN A 66 -8.38 9.18 10.92
CA ASN A 66 -7.20 8.35 10.73
C ASN A 66 -6.33 8.24 11.99
N GLU A 67 -6.30 9.28 12.82
CA GLU A 67 -5.58 9.26 14.10
C GLU A 67 -6.18 8.24 15.08
N THR A 68 -7.51 8.07 15.05
CA THR A 68 -8.20 7.13 15.96
C THR A 68 -8.25 5.69 15.43
N THR A 69 -8.33 5.51 14.11
CA THR A 69 -8.53 4.20 13.46
C THR A 69 -7.69 4.07 12.18
N PRO A 70 -6.35 4.03 12.28
CA PRO A 70 -5.45 4.09 11.13
C PRO A 70 -5.61 2.91 10.15
N GLU A 71 -6.06 1.74 10.63
CA GLU A 71 -6.31 0.53 9.85
C GLU A 71 -7.41 0.69 8.79
N HIS A 72 -8.28 1.69 8.95
CA HIS A 72 -9.36 2.00 8.03
C HIS A 72 -8.99 3.06 6.97
N ALA A 73 -7.70 3.39 6.83
CA ALA A 73 -7.23 4.47 5.96
C ALA A 73 -7.81 4.47 4.52
N PRO A 74 -7.89 3.33 3.78
CA PRO A 74 -8.47 3.33 2.44
C PRO A 74 -9.96 3.72 2.44
N MET A 75 -10.72 3.25 3.42
CA MET A 75 -12.16 3.56 3.55
C MET A 75 -12.37 5.03 3.95
N GLN A 76 -11.57 5.53 4.89
CA GLN A 76 -11.59 6.93 5.32
C GLN A 76 -11.27 7.87 4.15
N LEU A 77 -10.25 7.56 3.35
CA LEU A 77 -9.89 8.34 2.17
C LEU A 77 -11.01 8.32 1.11
N ALA A 78 -11.61 7.15 0.84
CA ALA A 78 -12.73 7.04 -0.08
C ALA A 78 -13.95 7.88 0.37
N LYS A 79 -14.26 7.85 1.68
CA LYS A 79 -15.30 8.69 2.29
C LYS A 79 -14.98 10.18 2.12
N ALA A 80 -13.76 10.61 2.43
CA ALA A 80 -13.31 11.99 2.24
C ALA A 80 -13.48 12.45 0.77
N LEU A 81 -13.09 11.61 -0.18
CA LEU A 81 -13.24 11.90 -1.60
C LEU A 81 -14.71 12.01 -2.04
N SER A 82 -15.62 11.25 -1.43
CA SER A 82 -17.06 11.35 -1.72
C SER A 82 -17.65 12.71 -1.34
N PHE A 83 -17.17 13.33 -0.25
CA PHE A 83 -17.57 14.69 0.13
C PHE A 83 -17.06 15.75 -0.87
N LEU A 84 -15.97 15.46 -1.58
CA LEU A 84 -15.38 16.35 -2.57
C LEU A 84 -15.91 16.11 -4.00
N GLU A 85 -16.68 15.06 -4.25
CA GLU A 85 -17.16 14.71 -5.59
C GLU A 85 -18.03 15.81 -6.20
N LYS A 86 -18.82 16.50 -5.36
CA LYS A 86 -19.68 17.62 -5.75
C LYS A 86 -18.95 18.98 -5.76
N LYS A 87 -17.66 19.02 -5.43
CA LYS A 87 -16.86 20.26 -5.36
C LYS A 87 -16.14 20.51 -6.69
N ASP A 88 -15.73 21.77 -6.88
CA ASP A 88 -14.97 22.17 -8.06
C ASP A 88 -13.58 21.49 -8.10
N LEU A 89 -12.98 21.45 -9.29
CA LEU A 89 -11.67 20.83 -9.51
C LEU A 89 -10.56 21.49 -8.66
N SER A 90 -10.63 22.80 -8.42
CA SER A 90 -9.62 23.50 -7.62
C SER A 90 -9.66 23.02 -6.17
N SER A 91 -10.84 22.85 -5.59
CA SER A 91 -11.02 22.30 -4.23
C SER A 91 -10.43 20.90 -4.10
N ARG A 92 -10.64 20.04 -5.12
CA ARG A 92 -10.06 18.68 -5.16
C ARG A 92 -8.54 18.69 -5.26
N MET A 93 -7.98 19.57 -6.09
CA MET A 93 -6.52 19.73 -6.20
C MET A 93 -5.90 20.28 -4.91
N CYS A 94 -6.54 21.27 -4.27
CA CYS A 94 -6.08 21.80 -2.99
C CYS A 94 -6.08 20.74 -1.89
N PHE A 95 -7.12 19.90 -1.84
CA PHE A 95 -7.17 18.76 -0.92
C PHE A 95 -6.00 17.79 -1.13
N GLU A 96 -5.77 17.36 -2.38
CA GLU A 96 -4.70 16.40 -2.69
C GLU A 96 -3.31 16.98 -2.34
N GLU A 97 -3.05 18.24 -2.68
CA GLU A 97 -1.78 18.92 -2.37
C GLU A 97 -1.58 19.06 -0.85
N ALA A 98 -2.61 19.46 -0.12
CA ALA A 98 -2.55 19.60 1.33
C ALA A 98 -2.36 18.24 2.02
N LEU A 99 -3.01 17.19 1.53
CA LEU A 99 -2.83 15.83 2.03
C LEU A 99 -1.39 15.32 1.79
N LEU A 100 -0.84 15.55 0.60
CA LEU A 100 0.55 15.21 0.29
C LEU A 100 1.53 15.90 1.26
N LEU A 101 1.36 17.21 1.48
CA LEU A 101 2.16 17.98 2.43
C LEU A 101 2.00 17.49 3.88
N HIS A 102 0.80 17.11 4.27
CA HIS A 102 0.53 16.59 5.61
C HIS A 102 1.26 15.25 5.83
N LEU A 103 1.12 14.31 4.89
CA LEU A 103 1.71 12.97 4.98
C LEU A 103 3.24 12.96 4.90
N HIS A 104 3.83 13.98 4.28
CA HIS A 104 5.28 14.21 4.32
C HIS A 104 5.77 14.60 5.71
N ARG A 105 4.97 15.38 6.45
CA ARG A 105 5.32 15.89 7.78
C ARG A 105 4.96 14.92 8.90
N VAL A 106 3.86 14.19 8.73
CA VAL A 106 3.28 13.31 9.75
C VAL A 106 3.26 11.90 9.18
N PHE A 107 4.01 11.00 9.82
CA PHE A 107 4.08 9.61 9.41
C PHE A 107 2.74 8.89 9.68
N ARG A 108 1.90 8.78 8.66
CA ARG A 108 0.61 8.05 8.66
C ARG A 108 0.67 6.92 7.60
N PRO A 109 1.39 5.83 7.86
CA PRO A 109 1.85 4.90 6.81
C PRO A 109 0.72 4.28 5.98
N LEU A 110 -0.36 3.82 6.62
CA LEU A 110 -1.50 3.22 5.92
C LEU A 110 -2.25 4.25 5.06
N LEU A 111 -2.36 5.49 5.54
CA LEU A 111 -2.94 6.58 4.78
C LEU A 111 -2.03 7.03 3.64
N THR A 112 -0.71 7.06 3.84
CA THR A 112 0.28 7.32 2.80
C THR A 112 0.18 6.30 1.68
N LEU A 113 0.13 5.01 1.99
CA LEU A 113 -0.02 3.94 0.99
C LEU A 113 -1.36 4.07 0.24
N ALA A 114 -2.46 4.28 0.97
CA ALA A 114 -3.78 4.45 0.38
C ALA A 114 -3.83 5.67 -0.56
N ALA A 115 -3.27 6.81 -0.14
CA ALA A 115 -3.21 8.04 -0.93
C ALA A 115 -2.33 7.87 -2.17
N ALA A 116 -1.12 7.34 -2.03
CA ALA A 116 -0.19 7.11 -3.14
C ALA A 116 -0.81 6.21 -4.23
N GLN A 117 -1.59 5.20 -3.82
CA GLN A 117 -2.33 4.34 -4.74
C GLN A 117 -3.52 5.06 -5.39
N THR A 118 -4.31 5.80 -4.60
CA THR A 118 -5.53 6.47 -5.05
C THR A 118 -5.25 7.59 -6.04
N PHE A 119 -4.30 8.46 -5.71
CA PHE A 119 -3.92 9.60 -6.54
C PHE A 119 -2.89 9.24 -7.61
N ARG A 120 -2.38 8.01 -7.59
CA ARG A 120 -1.34 7.53 -8.51
C ARG A 120 -0.14 8.47 -8.52
N TRP A 121 0.34 8.85 -7.34
CA TRP A 121 1.51 9.72 -7.19
C TRP A 121 2.76 9.15 -7.88
N HIS A 122 2.80 7.84 -8.12
CA HIS A 122 3.85 7.17 -8.87
C HIS A 122 3.78 7.36 -10.41
N LEU A 123 2.65 7.82 -10.96
CA LEU A 123 2.44 7.97 -12.42
C LEU A 123 2.35 9.41 -12.90
N VAL A 124 2.02 10.35 -12.02
CA VAL A 124 1.71 11.72 -12.42
C VAL A 124 2.78 12.66 -11.88
N ALA A 125 3.75 13.04 -12.71
CA ALA A 125 4.74 14.09 -12.40
C ALA A 125 4.13 15.52 -12.43
N GLY A 126 2.91 15.66 -11.91
CA GLY A 126 2.07 16.87 -12.03
C GLY A 126 1.69 17.50 -10.70
N SER A 127 2.22 17.04 -9.56
CA SER A 127 2.01 17.77 -8.32
C SER A 127 2.74 19.10 -8.36
N ARG A 128 2.22 20.08 -7.62
CA ARG A 128 2.90 21.35 -7.36
C ARG A 128 4.09 21.20 -6.40
N GLN A 129 4.31 20.00 -5.87
CA GLN A 129 5.35 19.66 -4.89
C GLN A 129 6.14 18.41 -5.34
N PRO A 130 6.84 18.46 -6.50
CA PRO A 130 7.42 17.28 -7.12
C PRO A 130 8.51 16.59 -6.27
N ALA A 131 9.26 17.35 -5.46
CA ALA A 131 10.26 16.78 -4.54
C ALA A 131 9.60 15.92 -3.45
N ILE A 132 8.58 16.47 -2.78
CA ILE A 132 7.84 15.78 -1.71
C ILE A 132 7.15 14.53 -2.24
N GLN A 133 6.55 14.62 -3.43
CA GLN A 133 5.96 13.47 -4.10
C GLN A 133 6.98 12.38 -4.38
N THR A 134 8.19 12.75 -4.80
CA THR A 134 9.29 11.80 -5.05
C THR A 134 9.70 11.10 -3.76
N GLU A 135 9.90 11.85 -2.68
CA GLU A 135 10.26 11.29 -1.36
C GLU A 135 9.19 10.31 -0.85
N ILE A 136 7.90 10.67 -0.94
CA ILE A 136 6.80 9.77 -0.55
C ILE A 136 6.77 8.51 -1.42
N ASN A 137 7.00 8.64 -2.73
CA ASN A 137 7.05 7.48 -3.64
C ASN A 137 8.21 6.55 -3.28
N GLU A 138 9.40 7.08 -3.00
CA GLU A 138 10.56 6.30 -2.56
C GLU A 138 10.27 5.57 -1.24
N SER A 139 9.63 6.26 -0.30
CA SER A 139 9.18 5.71 0.98
C SER A 139 8.18 4.55 0.79
N CYS A 140 7.20 4.71 -0.11
CA CYS A 140 6.27 3.63 -0.46
C CYS A 140 6.96 2.44 -1.14
N LEU A 141 7.93 2.69 -2.03
CA LEU A 141 8.71 1.63 -2.68
C LEU A 141 9.55 0.83 -1.68
N LEU A 142 10.07 1.50 -0.65
CA LEU A 142 10.76 0.85 0.46
C LEU A 142 9.81 -0.11 1.20
N TYR A 143 8.58 0.34 1.53
CA TYR A 143 7.55 -0.53 2.10
C TYR A 143 7.29 -1.76 1.22
N TYR A 144 6.99 -1.58 -0.07
CA TYR A 144 6.67 -2.72 -0.96
C TYR A 144 7.83 -3.71 -1.09
N ARG A 145 9.08 -3.21 -1.06
CA ARG A 145 10.27 -4.08 -1.08
C ARG A 145 10.34 -4.92 0.20
N ILE A 146 10.16 -4.30 1.36
CA ILE A 146 10.19 -5.00 2.65
C ILE A 146 9.03 -5.99 2.74
N GLU A 147 7.81 -5.56 2.43
CA GLU A 147 6.61 -6.40 2.41
C GLU A 147 6.83 -7.65 1.55
N LYS A 148 7.37 -7.49 0.34
CA LYS A 148 7.68 -8.60 -0.55
C LYS A 148 8.70 -9.57 0.05
N GLN A 149 9.71 -9.06 0.76
CA GLN A 149 10.73 -9.90 1.38
C GLN A 149 10.18 -10.70 2.56
N ILE A 150 9.29 -10.11 3.37
CA ILE A 150 8.79 -10.76 4.58
C ILE A 150 7.56 -11.66 4.34
N THR A 151 6.78 -11.40 3.28
CA THR A 151 5.53 -12.14 3.00
C THR A 151 5.68 -13.67 3.03
N PRO A 152 6.74 -14.30 2.47
CA PRO A 152 6.89 -15.75 2.48
C PRO A 152 6.95 -16.39 3.87
N PHE A 153 7.22 -15.61 4.92
CA PHE A 153 7.37 -16.10 6.29
C PHE A 153 6.04 -16.14 7.06
N PHE A 154 4.95 -15.67 6.46
CA PHE A 154 3.62 -15.65 7.07
C PHE A 154 2.68 -16.64 6.37
N ALA A 155 2.10 -17.56 7.15
CA ALA A 155 1.03 -18.46 6.73
C ALA A 155 0.22 -18.90 7.95
N SER A 156 -1.06 -19.25 7.76
CA SER A 156 -1.95 -19.63 8.88
C SER A 156 -1.70 -21.03 9.45
N ASN A 157 -0.85 -21.84 8.83
CA ASN A 157 -0.69 -23.26 9.15
C ASN A 157 0.78 -23.71 9.21
N LEU A 158 1.66 -22.84 9.72
CA LEU A 158 3.08 -23.15 9.92
C LEU A 158 3.25 -24.24 10.99
N SER A 159 4.16 -25.17 10.73
CA SER A 159 4.65 -26.11 11.73
C SER A 159 5.63 -25.42 12.69
N PRO A 160 5.84 -25.94 13.92
CA PRO A 160 6.78 -25.33 14.87
C PRO A 160 8.22 -25.19 14.35
N LEU A 161 8.64 -26.08 13.43
CA LEU A 161 9.96 -25.98 12.79
C LEU A 161 10.00 -24.80 11.81
N GLU A 162 8.98 -24.65 10.97
CA GLU A 162 8.86 -23.54 10.03
C GLU A 162 8.74 -22.20 10.77
N GLU A 163 7.97 -22.12 11.86
CA GLU A 163 7.90 -20.93 12.72
C GLU A 163 9.29 -20.53 13.22
N MET A 164 10.09 -21.48 13.70
CA MET A 164 11.44 -21.21 14.17
C MET A 164 12.38 -20.73 13.06
N GLU A 165 12.36 -21.38 11.90
CA GLU A 165 13.20 -21.03 10.75
C GLU A 165 12.83 -19.65 10.19
N ASN A 166 11.53 -19.44 9.95
CA ASN A 166 11.00 -18.17 9.48
C ASN A 166 11.31 -17.02 10.47
N GLY A 167 11.22 -17.27 11.78
CA GLY A 167 11.59 -16.28 12.79
C GLY A 167 13.06 -15.84 12.70
N LYS A 168 14.00 -16.76 12.41
CA LYS A 168 15.42 -16.45 12.25
C LYS A 168 15.70 -15.68 10.95
N GLU A 169 15.02 -16.03 9.87
CA GLU A 169 15.12 -15.28 8.60
C GLU A 169 14.58 -13.86 8.75
N MET A 170 13.43 -13.70 9.41
CA MET A 170 12.87 -12.39 9.78
C MET A 170 13.84 -11.56 10.63
N ALA A 171 14.51 -12.18 11.61
CA ALA A 171 15.53 -11.51 12.41
C ALA A 171 16.71 -11.04 11.55
N THR A 172 17.13 -11.84 10.56
CA THR A 172 18.22 -11.49 9.65
C THR A 172 17.87 -10.28 8.78
N ILE A 173 16.65 -10.24 8.23
CA ILE A 173 16.14 -9.09 7.48
C ILE A 173 16.12 -7.86 8.38
N TYR A 174 15.56 -7.97 9.59
CA TYR A 174 15.52 -6.88 10.56
C TYR A 174 16.93 -6.33 10.88
N GLN A 175 17.90 -7.22 11.15
CA GLN A 175 19.28 -6.82 11.44
C GLN A 175 19.94 -6.08 10.27
N SER A 176 19.58 -6.40 9.02
CA SER A 176 20.08 -5.70 7.83
C SER A 176 19.52 -4.27 7.68
N LEU A 177 18.37 -3.98 8.28
CA LEU A 177 17.68 -2.69 8.19
C LEU A 177 17.92 -1.79 9.41
N LYS A 178 18.52 -2.30 10.48
CA LYS A 178 18.58 -1.65 11.80
C LYS A 178 19.23 -0.27 11.84
N ASP A 179 20.13 0.01 10.90
CA ASP A 179 20.89 1.25 10.86
C ASP A 179 20.13 2.36 10.09
N ASN A 180 18.95 2.06 9.54
CA ASN A 180 18.08 3.02 8.87
C ASN A 180 16.71 3.09 9.58
N GLU A 181 16.46 4.22 10.24
CA GLU A 181 15.23 4.44 11.02
C GLU A 181 13.95 4.36 10.19
N GLU A 182 13.97 4.88 8.95
CA GLU A 182 12.81 4.83 8.06
C GLU A 182 12.51 3.39 7.61
N SER A 183 13.54 2.63 7.25
CA SER A 183 13.42 1.20 6.95
C SER A 183 12.84 0.42 8.11
N LEU A 184 13.25 0.72 9.35
CA LEU A 184 12.70 0.08 10.54
C LEU A 184 11.23 0.41 10.76
N LYS A 185 10.83 1.68 10.60
CA LYS A 185 9.42 2.08 10.69
C LYS A 185 8.57 1.32 9.69
N TRP A 186 9.02 1.24 8.42
CA TRP A 186 8.29 0.50 7.40
C TRP A 186 8.29 -1.02 7.61
N PHE A 187 9.38 -1.57 8.14
CA PHE A 187 9.45 -2.97 8.52
C PHE A 187 8.39 -3.32 9.57
N ASP A 188 8.24 -2.49 10.60
CA ASP A 188 7.23 -2.70 11.64
C ASP A 188 5.81 -2.67 11.08
N ILE A 189 5.51 -1.69 10.22
CA ILE A 189 4.21 -1.60 9.56
C ILE A 189 3.94 -2.84 8.69
N ALA A 190 4.94 -3.31 7.93
CA ALA A 190 4.80 -4.49 7.09
C ALA A 190 4.54 -5.75 7.93
N VAL A 191 5.26 -5.92 9.05
CA VAL A 191 5.03 -7.03 9.98
C VAL A 191 3.63 -6.96 10.59
N LEU A 192 3.21 -5.80 11.10
CA LEU A 192 1.89 -5.62 11.71
C LEU A 192 0.76 -5.89 10.72
N ASN A 193 0.90 -5.44 9.46
CA ASN A 193 -0.07 -5.74 8.40
C ASN A 193 -0.17 -7.24 8.14
N LYS A 194 0.95 -7.96 8.12
CA LYS A 194 0.94 -9.41 7.92
C LYS A 194 0.37 -10.15 9.12
N VAL A 195 0.69 -9.73 10.34
CA VAL A 195 0.06 -10.27 11.56
C VAL A 195 -1.46 -10.08 11.54
N ALA A 196 -1.96 -8.95 11.05
CA ALA A 196 -3.40 -8.71 10.92
C ALA A 196 -4.06 -9.56 9.80
N GLU A 197 -3.30 -9.93 8.77
CA GLU A 197 -3.77 -10.74 7.63
C GLU A 197 -3.81 -12.24 7.93
N PHE A 198 -2.90 -12.73 8.77
CA PHE A 198 -2.72 -14.16 9.05
C PHE A 198 -3.07 -14.52 10.49
N GLU A 199 -3.80 -15.62 10.69
CA GLU A 199 -4.02 -16.22 12.00
C GLU A 199 -2.75 -16.96 12.45
N LEU A 200 -1.82 -16.22 13.06
CA LEU A 200 -0.55 -16.77 13.57
C LEU A 200 -0.75 -17.42 14.95
N SER A 201 0.04 -18.46 15.24
CA SER A 201 0.04 -19.09 16.56
C SER A 201 0.61 -18.15 17.63
N ASP A 202 0.16 -18.29 18.88
CA ASP A 202 0.70 -17.53 20.02
C ASP A 202 2.21 -17.73 20.18
N ASN A 203 2.70 -18.94 19.88
CA ASN A 203 4.13 -19.27 19.94
C ASN A 203 4.92 -18.49 18.91
N TYR A 204 4.43 -18.42 17.67
CA TYR A 204 5.11 -17.69 16.62
C TYR A 204 5.08 -16.19 16.85
N MET A 205 3.96 -15.67 17.35
CA MET A 205 3.84 -14.27 17.78
C MET A 205 4.86 -13.92 18.87
N ALA A 206 5.00 -14.76 19.90
CA ALA A 206 5.99 -14.57 20.96
C ALA A 206 7.43 -14.59 20.40
N LEU A 207 7.71 -15.51 19.47
CA LEU A 207 9.02 -15.63 18.82
C LEU A 207 9.37 -14.38 18.00
N LEU A 208 8.42 -13.85 17.23
CA LEU A 208 8.61 -12.60 16.47
C LEU A 208 8.88 -11.42 17.40
N ILE A 209 8.16 -11.31 18.53
CA ILE A 209 8.40 -10.26 19.52
C ILE A 209 9.82 -10.33 20.09
N GLU A 210 10.28 -11.54 20.42
CA GLU A 210 11.63 -11.77 20.95
C GLU A 210 12.71 -11.42 19.92
N TYR A 211 12.64 -12.01 18.72
CA TYR A 211 13.66 -11.84 17.69
C TYR A 211 13.75 -10.41 17.15
N LEU A 212 12.61 -9.75 16.98
CA LEU A 212 12.56 -8.37 16.48
C LEU A 212 12.80 -7.35 17.61
N SER A 213 13.09 -7.84 18.82
CA SER A 213 13.36 -7.03 20.01
C SER A 213 12.27 -5.98 20.27
N TYR A 214 11.01 -6.30 19.92
CA TYR A 214 9.91 -5.35 20.07
C TYR A 214 9.73 -4.91 21.53
N SER A 215 10.05 -5.79 22.49
CA SER A 215 10.05 -5.48 23.92
C SER A 215 11.13 -4.48 24.36
N TRP A 216 12.16 -4.21 23.55
CA TRP A 216 13.29 -3.35 23.89
C TRP A 216 13.27 -1.99 23.19
N ARG A 217 12.34 -1.79 22.26
CA ARG A 217 12.15 -0.49 21.60
C ARG A 217 11.48 0.45 22.58
N LYS A 218 12.28 1.13 23.40
CA LYS A 218 11.80 2.20 24.26
C LYS A 218 11.13 3.25 23.38
N GLU A 219 9.86 3.52 23.65
CA GLU A 219 9.20 4.75 23.21
C GLU A 219 10.11 5.92 23.61
N LYS A 220 10.65 6.61 22.61
CA LYS A 220 11.43 7.84 22.77
C LYS A 220 10.64 8.99 22.16
#